data_AF-A0A2H0RWU0-F1
#
_entry.id   AF-A0A2H0RWU0-F1
#
_cell.length_a   1.000
_cell.length_b   1.000
_cell.length_c   1.000
_cell.angle_alpha   90.00
_cell.angle_beta   90.00
_cell.angle_gamma   90.00
#
_symmetry.space_group_name_H-M   'P 1'
#
loop_
_entity.id
_entity.type
_entity.pdbx_description
1 polymer ?
#
loop_
_entity_poly.entity_id
_entity_poly.type
_entity_poly.pdbx_seq_one_letter_code
_entity_poly.pdbx_strand_id
1 'polypeptide(L)'
;MPESDLHTENTLYVVVCSFVFVIVLMQSLALPKNDRSPSAIMDGDPCQGDPIAVEYNYSQGAESPHECAEQCRLNTPHYILYADGTASQCELLPACNDWGEDRGVFCIPQE
;
A
#
# COMPACT_ATOMS: atom_id res chain seq x y z
N MET A 1 -11.47 -47.79 -23.90
CA MET A 1 -12.41 -46.66 -23.88
C MET A 1 -12.12 -45.87 -22.60
N PRO A 2 -11.40 -44.73 -22.67
CA PRO A 2 -10.96 -43.96 -21.51
C PRO A 2 -11.88 -42.75 -21.22
N GLU A 3 -13.20 -42.91 -21.36
CA GLU A 3 -14.17 -41.82 -21.12
C GLU A 3 -14.45 -41.59 -19.63
N SER A 4 -14.21 -42.58 -18.77
CA SER A 4 -14.46 -42.51 -17.33
C SER A 4 -13.39 -41.72 -16.55
N ASP A 5 -12.14 -41.71 -17.04
CA ASP A 5 -11.03 -41.03 -16.35
C ASP A 5 -11.08 -39.51 -16.57
N LEU A 6 -11.44 -39.06 -17.78
CA LEU A 6 -11.56 -37.64 -18.13
C LEU A 6 -12.67 -36.93 -17.34
N HIS A 7 -13.78 -37.64 -17.07
CA HIS A 7 -14.90 -37.07 -16.32
C HIS A 7 -14.55 -36.91 -14.83
N THR A 8 -13.76 -37.83 -14.29
CA THR A 8 -13.31 -37.80 -12.89
C THR A 8 -12.29 -36.68 -12.66
N GLU A 9 -11.36 -36.49 -13.60
CA GLU A 9 -10.36 -35.41 -13.53
C GLU A 9 -11.00 -34.02 -13.63
N ASN A 10 -11.93 -33.83 -14.60
CA ASN A 10 -12.67 -32.57 -14.72
C ASN A 10 -13.55 -32.28 -13.50
N THR A 11 -14.15 -33.30 -12.90
CA THR A 11 -14.95 -33.14 -11.68
C THR A 11 -14.06 -32.68 -10.51
N LEU A 12 -12.86 -33.23 -10.38
CA LEU A 12 -11.91 -32.82 -9.35
C LEU A 12 -11.50 -31.35 -9.51
N TYR A 13 -11.15 -30.91 -10.71
CA TYR A 13 -10.79 -29.50 -10.96
C TYR A 13 -11.94 -28.55 -10.65
N VAL A 14 -13.17 -28.88 -11.05
CA VAL A 14 -14.34 -28.05 -10.77
C VAL A 14 -14.58 -27.93 -9.27
N VAL A 15 -14.42 -29.01 -8.51
CA VAL A 15 -14.57 -29.00 -7.05
C VAL A 15 -13.49 -28.16 -6.38
N VAL A 16 -12.22 -28.32 -6.79
CA VAL A 16 -11.10 -27.56 -6.23
C VAL A 16 -11.23 -26.07 -6.56
N CYS A 17 -11.52 -25.72 -7.82
CA CYS A 17 -11.72 -24.33 -8.23
C CYS A 17 -12.91 -23.69 -7.51
N SER A 18 -14.01 -24.42 -7.37
CA SER A 18 -15.19 -23.94 -6.64
C SER A 18 -14.90 -23.73 -5.16
N PHE A 19 -14.13 -24.63 -4.53
CA PHE A 19 -13.72 -24.52 -3.14
C PHE A 19 -12.79 -23.31 -2.90
N VAL A 20 -11.78 -23.13 -3.75
CA VAL A 20 -10.88 -21.96 -3.68
C VAL A 20 -11.67 -20.66 -3.89
N PHE A 21 -12.59 -20.64 -4.86
CA PHE A 21 -13.42 -19.46 -5.14
C PHE A 21 -14.30 -19.08 -3.93
N VAL A 22 -14.92 -20.06 -3.26
CA VAL A 22 -15.70 -19.81 -2.04
C VAL A 22 -14.83 -19.26 -0.92
N ILE A 23 -13.61 -19.78 -0.74
CA ILE A 23 -12.67 -19.24 0.26
C ILE A 23 -12.31 -17.78 -0.06
N VAL A 24 -11.98 -17.46 -1.32
CA VAL A 24 -11.64 -16.09 -1.73
C VAL A 24 -12.84 -15.15 -1.54
N LEU A 25 -14.05 -15.58 -1.87
CA LEU A 25 -15.26 -14.82 -1.60
C LEU A 25 -15.47 -14.58 -0.11
N MET A 26 -15.32 -15.61 0.73
CA MET A 26 -15.41 -15.46 2.17
C MET A 26 -14.35 -14.50 2.72
N GLN A 27 -13.11 -14.57 2.24
CA GLN A 27 -12.07 -13.60 2.62
C GLN A 27 -12.47 -12.18 2.21
N SER A 28 -12.97 -11.97 0.99
CA SER A 28 -13.37 -10.64 0.50
C SER A 28 -14.52 -10.02 1.29
N LEU A 29 -15.42 -10.84 1.87
CA LEU A 29 -16.59 -10.37 2.62
C LEU A 29 -16.33 -10.30 4.13
N ALA A 30 -15.46 -11.16 4.67
CA ALA A 30 -15.22 -11.29 6.11
C ALA A 30 -14.02 -10.48 6.60
N LEU A 31 -13.11 -10.06 5.70
CA LEU A 31 -12.06 -9.12 6.08
C LEU A 31 -12.72 -7.76 6.37
N PRO A 32 -12.67 -7.26 7.61
CA PRO A 32 -13.09 -5.89 7.87
C PRO A 32 -12.30 -4.98 6.94
N LYS A 33 -12.97 -4.05 6.27
CA LYS A 33 -12.30 -2.94 5.60
C LYS A 33 -11.43 -2.28 6.66
N ASN A 34 -10.12 -2.49 6.56
CA ASN A 34 -9.17 -1.72 7.34
C ASN A 34 -9.07 -0.34 6.68
N ASP A 35 -10.18 0.43 6.72
CA ASP A 35 -10.27 1.79 6.15
C ASP A 35 -9.41 2.79 6.92
N ARG A 36 -8.73 2.34 7.98
CA ARG A 36 -7.77 3.11 8.75
C ARG A 36 -6.55 2.22 8.98
N SER A 37 -5.52 2.42 8.16
CA SER A 37 -4.17 2.41 8.73
C SER A 37 -4.27 3.31 9.99
N PRO A 38 -3.94 2.84 11.20
CA PRO A 38 -4.30 3.51 12.47
C PRO A 38 -3.83 4.97 12.64
N SER A 39 -3.18 5.53 11.64
CA SER A 39 -2.47 6.80 11.67
C SER A 39 -2.31 7.41 10.27
N ALA A 40 -3.32 7.31 9.42
CA ALA A 40 -3.34 8.01 8.14
C ALA A 40 -3.31 9.53 8.41
N ILE A 41 -2.15 10.16 8.20
CA ILE A 41 -2.02 11.61 8.17
C ILE A 41 -2.96 12.15 7.09
N MET A 42 -3.66 13.24 7.39
CA MET A 42 -4.54 13.93 6.46
C MET A 42 -3.89 15.17 5.88
N ASP A 43 -4.48 15.71 4.81
CA ASP A 43 -4.03 16.98 4.23
C ASP A 43 -4.00 18.09 5.28
N GLY A 44 -2.83 18.74 5.42
CA GLY A 44 -2.62 19.85 6.34
C GLY A 44 -2.26 19.45 7.78
N ASP A 45 -2.22 18.16 8.11
CA ASP A 45 -1.66 17.70 9.37
C ASP A 45 -0.14 17.95 9.43
N PRO A 46 0.46 18.10 10.62
CA PRO A 46 1.90 18.20 10.75
C PRO A 46 2.61 16.91 10.29
N CYS A 47 3.69 17.05 9.51
CA CYS A 47 4.52 15.92 9.12
C CYS A 47 5.18 15.27 10.34
N GLN A 48 5.32 13.94 10.31
CA GLN A 48 5.94 13.16 11.37
C GLN A 48 7.28 12.57 10.91
N GLY A 49 8.30 12.74 11.74
CA GLY A 49 9.63 12.18 11.50
C GLY A 49 10.59 13.13 10.81
N ASP A 50 11.67 12.58 10.25
CA ASP A 50 12.73 13.37 9.63
C ASP A 50 12.46 13.58 8.12
N PRO A 51 12.81 14.75 7.55
CA PRO A 51 12.65 15.01 6.13
C PRO A 51 13.58 14.15 5.27
N ILE A 52 13.03 13.64 4.17
CA ILE A 52 13.78 13.14 3.01
C ILE A 52 13.66 14.23 1.93
N ALA A 53 14.66 15.08 1.83
CA ALA A 53 14.67 16.17 0.85
C ALA A 53 15.01 15.64 -0.54
N VAL A 54 14.15 15.90 -1.52
CA VAL A 54 14.33 15.50 -2.92
C VAL A 54 14.43 16.71 -3.85
N GLU A 55 15.14 16.55 -4.96
CA GLU A 55 15.39 17.64 -5.93
C GLU A 55 14.29 17.78 -7.00
N TYR A 56 13.23 16.97 -6.92
CA TYR A 56 12.11 16.99 -7.85
C TYR A 56 10.82 17.47 -7.16
N ASN A 57 9.86 17.93 -7.96
CA ASN A 57 8.52 18.27 -7.49
C ASN A 57 7.65 17.02 -7.49
N TYR A 58 6.62 17.01 -6.65
CA TYR A 58 5.62 15.95 -6.65
C TYR A 58 5.04 15.73 -8.06
N SER A 59 5.10 14.50 -8.53
CA SER A 59 4.46 14.06 -9.76
C SER A 59 3.61 12.83 -9.46
N GLN A 60 2.33 12.86 -9.83
CA GLN A 60 1.48 11.67 -9.75
C GLN A 60 1.92 10.66 -10.80
N GLY A 61 2.30 9.45 -10.38
CA GLY A 61 2.59 8.37 -11.30
C GLY A 61 3.16 7.11 -10.63
N ALA A 62 2.91 5.95 -11.24
CA ALA A 62 3.46 4.67 -10.77
C ALA A 62 4.97 4.52 -11.01
N GLU A 63 5.61 5.48 -11.68
CA GLU A 63 7.07 5.54 -11.89
C GLU A 63 7.77 6.51 -10.93
N SER A 64 7.03 7.11 -9.99
CA SER A 64 7.65 8.00 -9.00
C SER A 64 8.58 7.21 -8.07
N PRO A 65 9.68 7.83 -7.60
CA PRO A 65 10.66 7.15 -6.76
C PRO A 65 10.10 6.76 -5.38
N HIS A 66 10.41 5.55 -4.92
CA HIS A 66 9.95 5.02 -3.63
C HIS A 66 10.85 5.45 -2.45
N GLU A 67 10.89 6.74 -2.16
CA GLU A 67 11.82 7.33 -1.19
C GLU A 67 11.54 6.90 0.26
N CYS A 68 10.29 6.56 0.60
CA CYS A 68 9.91 6.13 1.95
C CYS A 68 10.50 4.77 2.34
N ALA A 69 11.14 4.03 1.43
CA ALA A 69 11.84 2.78 1.76
C ALA A 69 12.94 2.95 2.83
N GLU A 70 13.52 4.14 2.94
CA GLU A 70 14.58 4.44 3.90
C GLU A 70 14.11 4.31 5.37
N GLN A 71 12.82 4.54 5.63
CA GLN A 71 12.24 4.43 6.97
C GLN A 71 12.33 3.00 7.53
N CYS A 72 12.27 1.99 6.65
CA CYS A 72 12.45 0.59 6.99
C CYS A 72 13.90 0.29 7.42
N ARG A 73 14.87 0.96 6.80
CA ARG A 73 16.29 0.80 7.10
C ARG A 73 16.67 1.45 8.42
N LEU A 74 16.09 2.62 8.70
CA LEU A 74 16.40 3.43 9.87
C LEU A 74 15.50 3.15 11.08
N ASN A 75 14.34 2.52 10.85
CA ASN A 75 13.30 2.27 11.85
C ASN A 75 12.86 3.57 12.57
N THR A 76 12.81 4.66 11.81
CA THR A 76 12.34 5.99 12.21
C THR A 76 11.31 6.48 11.19
N PRO A 77 10.24 7.19 11.58
CA PRO A 77 9.31 7.79 10.63
C PRO A 77 9.99 8.86 9.77
N HIS A 78 9.52 9.01 8.53
CA HIS A 78 10.01 10.03 7.60
C HIS A 78 8.86 10.67 6.83
N TYR A 79 9.14 11.78 6.16
CA TYR A 79 8.28 12.39 5.14
C TYR A 79 9.12 12.87 3.97
N ILE A 80 8.55 12.96 2.78
CA ILE A 80 9.23 13.46 1.59
C ILE A 80 9.06 14.98 1.56
N LEU A 81 10.15 15.73 1.39
CA LEU A 81 10.15 17.18 1.19
C LEU A 81 10.58 17.49 -0.25
N TYR A 82 9.64 17.98 -1.05
CA TYR A 82 9.85 18.26 -2.47
C TYR A 82 10.55 19.60 -2.71
N ALA A 83 11.09 19.77 -3.92
CA ALA A 83 11.81 20.98 -4.30
C ALA A 83 10.96 22.27 -4.30
N ASP A 84 9.64 22.15 -4.44
CA ASP A 84 8.69 23.27 -4.32
C ASP A 84 8.28 23.60 -2.87
N GLY A 85 8.83 22.86 -1.89
CA GLY A 85 8.56 23.03 -0.47
C GLY A 85 7.29 22.32 0.01
N THR A 86 6.56 21.62 -0.86
CA THR A 86 5.49 20.73 -0.43
C THR A 86 6.06 19.47 0.22
N ALA A 87 5.26 18.78 1.03
CA ALA A 87 5.68 17.54 1.67
C ALA A 87 4.56 16.51 1.71
N SER A 88 4.90 15.24 1.49
CA SER A 88 3.99 14.11 1.63
C SER A 88 4.48 13.15 2.71
N GLN A 89 3.54 12.65 3.51
CA GLN A 89 3.86 11.75 4.62
C GLN A 89 4.12 10.32 4.13
N CYS A 90 5.24 9.72 4.52
CA CYS A 90 5.45 8.28 4.37
C CYS A 90 4.48 7.51 5.29
N GLU A 91 4.02 6.34 4.87
CA GLU A 91 3.17 5.52 5.74
C GLU A 91 3.89 5.26 7.06
N LEU A 92 3.21 5.45 8.20
CA LEU A 92 3.86 5.28 9.50
C LEU A 92 4.28 3.82 9.72
N LEU A 93 5.40 3.65 10.44
CA LEU A 93 5.91 2.34 10.83
C LEU A 93 4.82 1.48 11.49
N PRO A 94 4.79 0.15 11.21
CA PRO A 94 5.83 -0.64 10.56
C PRO A 94 5.75 -0.67 9.02
N ALA A 95 4.84 0.10 8.41
CA ALA A 95 4.78 0.19 6.96
C ALA A 95 5.92 1.05 6.42
N CYS A 96 6.25 0.84 5.14
CA CYS A 96 7.38 1.51 4.47
C CYS A 96 7.00 2.06 3.09
N ASN A 97 5.71 2.32 2.87
CA ASN A 97 5.18 2.72 1.58
C ASN A 97 5.10 4.23 1.45
N ASP A 98 5.14 4.74 0.22
CA ASP A 98 4.92 6.16 -0.12
C ASP A 98 3.42 6.53 -0.08
N TRP A 99 2.66 6.02 0.91
CA TRP A 99 1.20 6.12 0.95
C TRP A 99 0.68 7.56 0.79
N GLY A 100 1.33 8.55 1.41
CA GLY A 100 0.93 9.94 1.28
C GLY A 100 1.17 10.47 -0.13
N GLU A 101 2.31 10.15 -0.73
CA GLU A 101 2.62 10.48 -2.12
C GLU A 101 1.60 9.82 -3.06
N ASP A 102 1.41 8.50 -2.95
CA ASP A 102 0.51 7.71 -3.80
C ASP A 102 -0.95 8.20 -3.78
N ARG A 103 -1.35 8.82 -2.66
CA ARG A 103 -2.70 9.35 -2.48
C ARG A 103 -2.81 10.86 -2.68
N GLY A 104 -1.70 11.54 -2.99
CA GLY A 104 -1.64 12.98 -3.08
C GLY A 104 -2.05 13.68 -1.79
N VAL A 105 -1.65 13.11 -0.65
CA VAL A 105 -1.88 13.65 0.69
C VAL A 105 -0.62 14.39 1.15
N PHE A 106 -0.79 15.68 1.48
CA PHE A 106 0.29 16.58 1.85
C PHE A 106 0.23 16.96 3.33
N CYS A 107 1.38 16.93 4.00
CA CYS A 107 1.52 17.36 5.39
C CYS A 107 2.29 18.70 5.47
N ILE A 108 2.21 19.36 6.62
CA ILE A 108 2.93 20.61 6.90
C ILE A 108 4.26 20.27 7.59
N PRO A 109 5.42 20.53 6.96
CA PRO A 109 6.72 20.38 7.62
C PRO A 109 6.77 21.20 8.90
N GLN A 110 7.27 20.60 9.98
CA GLN A 110 7.48 21.30 11.25
C GLN A 110 8.94 21.75 11.31
N GLU A 111 9.19 22.99 11.72
CA GLU A 111 10.55 23.56 11.89
C GLU A 111 11.29 23.01 13.12
#